data_AF-A0A8C0B8Z2-F1
#
_entry.id   AF-A0A8C0B8Z2-F1
#
_cell.length_a   1.000
_cell.length_b   1.000
_cell.length_c   1.000
_cell.angle_alpha   90.00
_cell.angle_beta   90.00
_cell.angle_gamma   90.00
#
_symmetry.space_group_name_H-M   'P 1'
#
loop_
_entity.id
_entity.type
_entity.pdbx_description
1 polymer ?
#
loop_
_entity_poly.entity_id
_entity_poly.type
_entity_poly.pdbx_seq_one_letter_code
_entity_poly.pdbx_strand_id
1 'polypeptide(L)'
;GSRKFSMWVTFLFKLRKINYTGNSRYSSCEGEVKCLTEVDGKTALHVAACFGHVRKYLICEKLIKYGANVELRTDKGWTPLHLASFKGHIEIIHLLKDSHAKLNAKGSMDWTPLHLATRYSDEPVVCELLRCGADPNIAEKSEWAPLHFAVQRGSFLTVINLLECKADVNAKNKVGWTPLHLAVLKGNMAIIKTLIKAGALLDVEDITGCTALQLAIRHQRENIITLLQDGYMYSLFIWAMLKLCIATHIYMSPTDFIRFIPCFPTEKIGVKWPWHRWELNHEILTCCWK
;
A
#
# COMPACT_ATOMS: atom_id res chain seq x y z
N GLY A 1 -34.45 -7.08 -3.34
CA GLY A 1 -33.32 -6.18 -3.64
C GLY A 1 -33.36 -5.51 -5.02
N SER A 2 -33.76 -6.20 -6.10
CA SER A 2 -33.59 -5.72 -7.49
C SER A 2 -34.66 -4.77 -8.03
N ARG A 3 -35.91 -4.83 -7.53
CA ARG A 3 -37.03 -4.01 -8.06
C ARG A 3 -36.94 -2.52 -7.68
N LYS A 4 -36.45 -2.18 -6.48
CA LYS A 4 -36.27 -0.78 -6.05
C LYS A 4 -35.20 -0.05 -6.88
N PHE A 5 -34.16 -0.75 -7.34
CA PHE A 5 -33.08 -0.15 -8.14
C PHE A 5 -33.47 0.04 -9.62
N SER A 6 -34.26 -0.89 -10.18
CA SER A 6 -34.86 -0.71 -11.52
C SER A 6 -35.84 0.47 -11.54
N MET A 7 -36.63 0.64 -10.48
CA MET A 7 -37.44 1.85 -10.30
C MET A 7 -36.57 3.09 -10.25
N TRP A 8 -35.48 3.12 -9.49
CA TRP A 8 -34.57 4.28 -9.39
C TRP A 8 -33.96 4.75 -10.73
N VAL A 9 -33.47 3.82 -11.55
CA VAL A 9 -32.89 4.16 -12.87
C VAL A 9 -34.00 4.63 -13.83
N THR A 10 -35.17 4.00 -13.79
CA THR A 10 -36.33 4.44 -14.60
C THR A 10 -36.88 5.78 -14.10
N PHE A 11 -36.81 6.06 -12.80
CA PHE A 11 -37.28 7.28 -12.14
C PHE A 11 -36.40 8.48 -12.50
N LEU A 12 -35.07 8.31 -12.54
CA LEU A 12 -34.13 9.34 -13.00
C LEU A 12 -34.34 9.73 -14.47
N PHE A 13 -34.69 8.78 -15.35
CA PHE A 13 -34.99 9.08 -16.76
C PHE A 13 -36.40 9.67 -16.98
N LYS A 14 -37.34 9.49 -16.03
CA LYS A 14 -38.73 9.96 -16.16
C LYS A 14 -38.97 11.34 -15.54
N LEU A 15 -38.10 11.82 -14.65
CA LEU A 15 -38.24 13.10 -13.93
C LEU A 15 -38.06 14.38 -14.77
N ARG A 16 -37.89 14.31 -16.10
CA ARG A 16 -38.00 15.50 -16.96
C ARG A 16 -39.45 15.90 -17.25
N LYS A 17 -40.44 15.07 -16.89
CA LYS A 17 -41.86 15.43 -16.88
C LYS A 17 -42.51 14.69 -15.71
N ILE A 18 -43.03 15.44 -14.74
CA ILE A 18 -44.11 15.10 -13.80
C ILE A 18 -43.76 15.72 -12.43
N ASN A 19 -44.37 16.88 -12.18
CA ASN A 19 -44.58 17.42 -10.83
C ASN A 19 -45.45 16.42 -10.06
N TYR A 20 -44.94 15.81 -8.99
CA TYR A 20 -45.80 15.19 -7.99
C TYR A 20 -45.28 15.39 -6.57
N THR A 21 -46.27 15.70 -5.73
CA THR A 21 -46.26 16.04 -4.31
C THR A 21 -46.04 14.80 -3.45
N GLY A 22 -45.02 14.83 -2.58
CA GLY A 22 -44.74 13.72 -1.65
C GLY A 22 -43.45 13.92 -0.89
N ASN A 23 -43.47 14.82 0.09
CA ASN A 23 -42.55 15.03 1.22
C ASN A 23 -41.08 14.54 1.07
N SER A 24 -40.42 14.91 -0.02
CA SER A 24 -38.99 14.74 -0.23
C SER A 24 -38.51 16.01 -0.92
N ARG A 25 -37.76 16.84 -0.18
CA ARG A 25 -37.23 18.10 -0.70
C ARG A 25 -36.04 17.78 -1.60
N TYR A 26 -36.31 17.38 -2.83
CA TYR A 26 -35.33 17.43 -3.91
C TYR A 26 -35.12 18.90 -4.27
N SER A 27 -33.99 19.47 -3.87
CA SER A 27 -33.54 20.74 -4.45
C SER A 27 -33.17 20.46 -5.90
N SER A 28 -34.05 20.84 -6.84
CA SER A 28 -33.68 20.90 -8.26
C SER A 28 -32.67 22.03 -8.43
N CYS A 29 -31.38 21.69 -8.41
CA CYS A 29 -30.35 22.57 -8.92
C CYS A 29 -30.11 22.19 -10.39
N GLU A 30 -30.61 23.05 -11.28
CA GLU A 30 -30.27 23.06 -12.69
C GLU A 30 -28.73 22.99 -12.84
N GLY A 31 -28.24 22.03 -13.65
CA GLY A 31 -26.86 22.04 -14.15
C GLY A 31 -25.85 21.08 -13.52
N GLU A 32 -26.12 20.44 -12.38
CA GLU A 32 -25.20 19.45 -11.80
C GLU A 32 -25.96 18.19 -11.36
N VAL A 33 -25.48 17.00 -11.77
CA VAL A 33 -25.99 15.69 -11.31
C VAL A 33 -25.58 15.43 -9.85
N LYS A 34 -25.90 16.36 -8.95
CA LYS A 34 -25.77 16.20 -7.49
C LYS A 34 -27.00 15.48 -6.95
N CYS A 35 -27.20 14.23 -7.38
CA CYS A 35 -28.18 13.36 -6.72
C CYS A 35 -27.56 12.78 -5.45
N LEU A 36 -27.49 13.60 -4.38
CA LEU A 36 -27.13 13.13 -3.04
C LEU A 36 -28.30 12.31 -2.50
N THR A 37 -28.06 11.03 -2.21
CA THR A 37 -29.03 10.20 -1.47
C THR A 37 -28.93 10.55 0.02
N GLU A 38 -30.07 10.62 0.71
CA GLU A 38 -30.24 11.09 2.10
C GLU A 38 -29.46 10.29 3.17
N VAL A 39 -28.80 9.19 2.82
CA VAL A 39 -28.00 8.37 3.75
C VAL A 39 -26.53 8.39 3.34
N ASP A 40 -25.69 9.06 4.13
CA ASP A 40 -24.23 9.22 3.99
C ASP A 40 -23.70 10.19 2.89
N GLY A 41 -24.52 11.08 2.34
CA GLY A 41 -24.05 12.07 1.34
C GLY A 41 -23.54 11.42 0.04
N LYS A 42 -24.02 10.22 -0.27
CA LYS A 42 -23.58 9.45 -1.44
C LYS A 42 -24.25 9.96 -2.70
N THR A 43 -23.46 10.17 -3.75
CA THR A 43 -23.98 10.44 -5.10
C THR A 43 -24.39 9.15 -5.81
N ALA A 44 -25.16 9.26 -6.89
CA ALA A 44 -25.47 8.11 -7.76
C ALA A 44 -24.22 7.35 -8.22
N LEU A 45 -23.11 8.07 -8.48
CA LEU A 45 -21.83 7.46 -8.86
C LEU A 45 -21.20 6.67 -7.71
N HIS A 46 -21.26 7.15 -6.46
CA HIS A 46 -20.81 6.40 -5.29
C HIS A 46 -21.57 5.08 -5.10
N VAL A 47 -22.90 5.13 -5.28
CA VAL A 47 -23.75 3.95 -5.17
C VAL A 47 -23.40 2.96 -6.29
N ALA A 48 -23.27 3.43 -7.53
CA ALA A 48 -22.92 2.57 -8.65
C ALA A 48 -21.52 1.91 -8.44
N ALA A 49 -20.53 2.70 -8.01
CA ALA A 49 -19.18 2.24 -7.72
C ALA A 49 -19.08 1.22 -6.57
N CYS A 50 -20.00 1.23 -5.61
CA CYS A 50 -19.98 0.29 -4.48
C CYS A 50 -20.46 -1.13 -4.85
N PHE A 51 -21.33 -1.26 -5.86
CA PHE A 51 -22.04 -2.52 -6.10
C PHE A 51 -21.57 -3.32 -7.34
N GLY A 52 -20.72 -2.78 -8.20
CA GLY A 52 -19.84 -3.57 -9.09
C GLY A 52 -20.41 -4.44 -10.21
N HIS A 53 -21.72 -4.72 -10.26
CA HIS A 53 -22.26 -5.60 -11.30
C HIS A 53 -22.08 -5.03 -12.72
N VAL A 54 -22.05 -5.87 -13.74
CA VAL A 54 -21.93 -5.48 -15.17
C VAL A 54 -22.92 -4.36 -15.55
N ARG A 55 -24.17 -4.45 -15.07
CA ARG A 55 -25.19 -3.40 -15.28
C ARG A 55 -24.83 -2.07 -14.62
N LYS A 56 -24.05 -2.09 -13.54
CA LYS A 56 -23.61 -0.91 -12.78
C LYS A 56 -22.35 -0.28 -13.35
N TYR A 57 -21.47 -1.03 -14.03
CA TYR A 57 -20.43 -0.45 -14.90
C TYR A 57 -21.05 0.50 -15.92
N LEU A 58 -22.07 0.04 -16.66
CA LEU A 58 -22.74 0.87 -17.67
C LEU A 58 -23.43 2.11 -17.06
N ILE A 59 -23.88 2.01 -15.81
CA ILE A 59 -24.42 3.15 -15.08
C ILE A 59 -23.31 4.13 -14.71
N CYS A 60 -22.17 3.66 -14.19
CA CYS A 60 -21.01 4.51 -13.94
C CYS A 60 -20.57 5.24 -15.22
N GLU A 61 -20.44 4.52 -16.34
CA GLU A 61 -20.01 5.07 -17.63
C GLU A 61 -20.98 6.16 -18.11
N LYS A 62 -22.28 5.88 -18.08
CA LYS A 62 -23.30 6.87 -18.45
C LYS A 62 -23.26 8.09 -17.53
N LEU A 63 -23.18 7.90 -16.22
CA LEU A 63 -23.13 9.00 -15.26
C LEU A 63 -21.94 9.91 -15.51
N ILE A 64 -20.76 9.35 -15.72
CA ILE A 64 -19.53 10.09 -16.04
C ILE A 64 -19.70 10.85 -17.37
N LYS A 65 -20.22 10.18 -18.41
CA LYS A 65 -20.49 10.81 -19.71
C LYS A 65 -21.44 12.02 -19.62
N TYR A 66 -22.39 11.99 -18.67
CA TYR A 66 -23.30 13.11 -18.40
C TYR A 66 -22.72 14.15 -17.42
N GLY A 67 -21.42 14.11 -17.11
CA GLY A 67 -20.75 15.10 -16.28
C GLY A 67 -20.81 14.84 -14.78
N ALA A 68 -21.02 13.58 -14.34
CA ALA A 68 -20.89 13.26 -12.92
C ALA A 68 -19.45 13.51 -12.44
N ASN A 69 -19.30 14.30 -11.38
CA ASN A 69 -18.00 14.59 -10.80
C ASN A 69 -17.45 13.38 -10.03
N VAL A 70 -16.33 12.83 -10.51
CA VAL A 70 -15.63 11.66 -9.97
C VAL A 70 -14.87 11.92 -8.66
N GLU A 71 -14.69 13.18 -8.28
CA GLU A 71 -13.95 13.61 -7.08
C GLU A 71 -14.88 14.01 -5.92
N LEU A 72 -16.20 13.95 -6.11
CA LEU A 72 -17.14 14.24 -5.03
C LEU A 72 -16.90 13.28 -3.87
N ARG A 73 -16.95 13.83 -2.65
CA ARG A 73 -16.76 13.07 -1.43
C ARG A 73 -18.10 12.83 -0.74
N THR A 74 -18.26 11.64 -0.19
CA THR A 74 -19.32 11.33 0.79
C THR A 74 -19.12 12.10 2.10
N ASP A 75 -20.08 12.05 3.02
CA ASP A 75 -19.95 12.65 4.36
C ASP A 75 -18.75 12.11 5.15
N LYS A 76 -18.33 10.89 4.83
CA LYS A 76 -17.16 10.24 5.41
C LYS A 76 -15.85 10.59 4.66
N GLY A 77 -15.88 11.48 3.68
CA GLY A 77 -14.72 11.90 2.90
C GLY A 77 -14.31 10.95 1.76
N TRP A 78 -15.01 9.82 1.56
CA TRP A 78 -14.67 8.85 0.51
C TRP A 78 -15.14 9.31 -0.87
N THR A 79 -14.30 9.11 -1.89
CA THR A 79 -14.65 9.27 -3.32
C THR A 79 -15.25 7.97 -3.91
N PRO A 80 -15.84 7.99 -5.11
CA PRO A 80 -16.29 6.78 -5.80
C PRO A 80 -15.16 5.75 -5.98
N LEU A 81 -13.92 6.22 -6.23
CA LEU A 81 -12.76 5.34 -6.39
C LEU A 81 -12.46 4.56 -5.10
N HIS A 82 -12.57 5.20 -3.93
CA HIS A 82 -12.41 4.50 -2.65
C HIS A 82 -13.43 3.37 -2.49
N LEU A 83 -14.70 3.61 -2.86
CA LEU A 83 -15.74 2.59 -2.76
C LEU A 83 -15.53 1.43 -3.73
N ALA A 84 -15.07 1.73 -4.96
CA ALA A 84 -14.71 0.73 -5.94
C ALA A 84 -13.52 -0.12 -5.46
N SER A 85 -12.47 0.52 -4.91
CA SER A 85 -11.31 -0.15 -4.34
C SER A 85 -11.67 -1.00 -3.13
N PHE A 86 -12.46 -0.50 -2.18
CA PHE A 86 -12.92 -1.25 -1.00
C PHE A 86 -13.68 -2.53 -1.38
N LYS A 87 -14.46 -2.48 -2.47
CA LYS A 87 -15.29 -3.60 -2.91
C LYS A 87 -14.62 -4.50 -3.96
N GLY A 88 -13.48 -4.07 -4.50
CA GLY A 88 -12.69 -4.84 -5.47
C GLY A 88 -13.21 -4.81 -6.90
N HIS A 89 -13.89 -3.74 -7.31
CA HIS A 89 -14.46 -3.63 -8.66
C HIS A 89 -13.45 -3.04 -9.64
N ILE A 90 -12.61 -3.91 -10.22
CA ILE A 90 -11.49 -3.55 -11.09
C ILE A 90 -11.95 -2.75 -12.32
N GLU A 91 -13.04 -3.15 -12.98
CA GLU A 91 -13.55 -2.49 -14.17
C GLU A 91 -14.00 -1.05 -13.88
N ILE A 92 -14.51 -0.80 -12.67
CA ILE A 92 -14.90 0.54 -12.24
C ILE A 92 -13.67 1.38 -11.89
N ILE A 93 -12.61 0.77 -11.34
CA ILE A 93 -11.33 1.46 -11.09
C ILE A 93 -10.74 1.95 -12.41
N HIS A 94 -10.72 1.12 -13.45
CA HIS A 94 -10.29 1.52 -14.79
C HIS A 94 -11.12 2.68 -15.35
N LEU A 95 -12.44 2.55 -15.33
CA LEU A 95 -13.33 3.61 -15.81
C LEU A 95 -13.10 4.94 -15.09
N LEU A 96 -12.93 4.91 -13.76
CA LEU A 96 -12.68 6.12 -12.97
C LEU A 96 -11.30 6.71 -13.27
N LYS A 97 -10.27 5.88 -13.45
CA LYS A 97 -8.93 6.32 -13.86
C LYS A 97 -8.96 6.97 -15.23
N ASP A 98 -9.62 6.36 -16.21
CA ASP A 98 -9.77 6.89 -17.57
C ASP A 98 -10.55 8.22 -17.57
N SER A 99 -11.35 8.44 -16.53
CA SER A 99 -12.08 9.69 -16.26
C SER A 99 -11.28 10.67 -15.39
N HIS A 100 -9.96 10.49 -15.28
CA HIS A 100 -9.01 11.32 -14.52
C HIS A 100 -9.29 11.42 -13.01
N ALA A 101 -9.87 10.37 -12.39
CA ALA A 101 -10.01 10.32 -10.94
C ALA A 101 -8.64 10.28 -10.24
N LYS A 102 -8.52 10.98 -9.12
CA LYS A 102 -7.29 11.03 -8.31
C LYS A 102 -7.09 9.72 -7.57
N LEU A 103 -6.13 8.92 -8.04
CA LEU A 103 -5.76 7.64 -7.42
C LEU A 103 -5.28 7.77 -5.97
N ASN A 104 -4.71 8.92 -5.63
CA ASN A 104 -4.12 9.21 -4.33
C ASN A 104 -5.01 10.13 -3.47
N ALA A 105 -6.31 10.24 -3.79
CA ALA A 105 -7.24 11.03 -3.00
C ALA A 105 -7.25 10.52 -1.54
N LYS A 106 -7.09 11.43 -0.59
CA LYS A 106 -7.24 11.14 0.83
C LYS A 106 -8.71 11.24 1.25
N GLY A 107 -9.23 10.17 1.82
CA GLY A 107 -10.56 10.06 2.39
C GLY A 107 -10.56 10.26 3.91
N SER A 108 -11.44 9.53 4.61
CA SER A 108 -11.44 9.52 6.08
C SER A 108 -10.10 9.02 6.62
N MET A 109 -9.59 9.64 7.69
CA MET A 109 -8.32 9.28 8.33
C MET A 109 -7.11 9.30 7.36
N ASP A 110 -7.17 10.08 6.29
CA ASP A 110 -6.15 10.13 5.23
C ASP A 110 -5.95 8.81 4.48
N TRP A 111 -6.94 7.91 4.50
CA TRP A 111 -6.87 6.68 3.73
C TRP A 111 -6.98 6.97 2.25
N THR A 112 -6.11 6.33 1.47
CA THR A 112 -6.19 6.32 0.00
C THR A 112 -6.96 5.09 -0.48
N PRO A 113 -7.40 5.05 -1.75
CA PRO A 113 -7.99 3.85 -2.35
C PRO A 113 -7.07 2.61 -2.23
N LEU A 114 -5.74 2.80 -2.31
CA LEU A 114 -4.76 1.74 -2.13
C LEU A 114 -4.74 1.18 -0.70
N HIS A 115 -4.89 2.01 0.34
CA HIS A 115 -5.02 1.55 1.72
C HIS A 115 -6.23 0.64 1.90
N LEU A 116 -7.38 1.04 1.35
CA LEU A 116 -8.60 0.26 1.39
C LEU A 116 -8.45 -1.09 0.69
N ALA A 117 -7.90 -1.08 -0.52
CA ALA A 117 -7.69 -2.31 -1.29
C ALA A 117 -6.74 -3.26 -0.55
N THR A 118 -5.65 -2.73 0.00
CA THR A 118 -4.65 -3.53 0.73
C THR A 118 -5.24 -4.19 1.98
N ARG A 119 -6.13 -3.48 2.69
CA ARG A 119 -6.72 -3.97 3.94
C ARG A 119 -7.92 -4.88 3.74
N TYR A 120 -8.80 -4.58 2.78
CA TYR A 120 -10.13 -5.18 2.70
C TYR A 120 -10.40 -5.97 1.42
N SER A 121 -9.55 -5.86 0.41
CA SER A 121 -9.82 -6.40 -0.92
C SER A 121 -8.79 -7.44 -1.34
N ASP A 122 -9.01 -8.03 -2.51
CA ASP A 122 -8.13 -9.04 -3.05
C ASP A 122 -6.87 -8.44 -3.67
N GLU A 123 -5.82 -9.26 -3.74
CA GLU A 123 -4.53 -8.87 -4.30
C GLU A 123 -4.60 -8.31 -5.74
N PRO A 124 -5.45 -8.82 -6.65
CA PRO A 124 -5.55 -8.28 -8.01
C PRO A 124 -5.95 -6.80 -8.04
N VAL A 125 -6.77 -6.36 -7.08
CA VAL A 125 -7.21 -4.97 -6.95
C VAL A 125 -6.04 -4.08 -6.55
N VAL A 126 -5.19 -4.56 -5.65
CA VAL A 126 -3.97 -3.85 -5.23
C VAL A 126 -2.99 -3.75 -6.40
N CYS A 127 -2.76 -4.87 -7.08
CA CYS A 127 -1.97 -4.93 -8.31
C CYS A 127 -2.45 -3.89 -9.32
N GLU A 128 -3.75 -3.83 -9.59
CA GLU A 128 -4.28 -2.94 -10.61
C GLU A 128 -4.16 -1.46 -10.20
N LEU A 129 -4.42 -1.13 -8.93
CA LEU A 129 -4.22 0.24 -8.45
C LEU A 129 -2.75 0.68 -8.57
N LEU A 130 -1.80 -0.21 -8.25
CA LEU A 130 -0.37 0.06 -8.42
C LEU A 130 0.01 0.23 -9.90
N ARG A 131 -0.49 -0.65 -10.79
CA ARG A 131 -0.32 -0.51 -12.25
C ARG A 131 -0.93 0.78 -12.79
N CYS A 132 -2.00 1.26 -12.16
CA CYS A 132 -2.62 2.52 -12.51
C CYS A 132 -1.80 3.75 -12.08
N GLY A 133 -0.79 3.58 -11.23
CA GLY A 133 0.06 4.66 -10.73
C GLY A 133 -0.33 5.18 -9.34
N ALA A 134 -1.05 4.39 -8.54
CA ALA A 134 -1.25 4.73 -7.12
C ALA A 134 0.08 4.73 -6.37
N ASP A 135 0.29 5.71 -5.50
CA ASP A 135 1.52 5.85 -4.73
C ASP A 135 1.50 4.90 -3.51
N PRO A 136 2.43 3.93 -3.40
CA PRO A 136 2.47 2.99 -2.30
C PRO A 136 3.05 3.56 -1.00
N ASN A 137 3.55 4.79 -1.00
CA ASN A 137 4.25 5.41 0.13
C ASN A 137 3.39 6.39 0.93
N ILE A 138 2.19 6.72 0.45
CA ILE A 138 1.30 7.61 1.18
C ILE A 138 0.90 6.92 2.48
N ALA A 139 1.14 7.58 3.61
CA ALA A 139 0.73 7.08 4.91
C ALA A 139 -0.62 7.69 5.33
N GLU A 140 -1.43 6.91 6.04
CA GLU A 140 -2.65 7.42 6.68
C GLU A 140 -2.36 8.24 7.94
N LYS A 141 -3.40 8.71 8.63
CA LYS A 141 -3.30 9.62 9.78
C LYS A 141 -2.42 9.13 10.93
N SER A 142 -2.26 7.82 11.13
CA SER A 142 -1.35 7.21 12.12
C SER A 142 -0.01 6.77 11.53
N GLU A 143 0.32 7.29 10.34
CA GLU A 143 1.53 7.03 9.57
C GLU A 143 1.66 5.57 9.12
N TRP A 144 0.55 4.83 9.00
CA TRP A 144 0.59 3.52 8.37
C TRP A 144 0.62 3.65 6.85
N ALA A 145 1.73 3.26 6.24
CA ALA A 145 1.80 3.01 4.80
C ALA A 145 1.04 1.74 4.38
N PRO A 146 0.61 1.59 3.11
CA PRO A 146 0.01 0.38 2.55
C PRO A 146 0.78 -0.90 2.88
N LEU A 147 2.12 -0.85 2.87
CA LEU A 147 2.97 -2.00 3.21
C LEU A 147 2.73 -2.52 4.64
N HIS A 148 2.45 -1.65 5.62
CA HIS A 148 2.10 -2.08 6.98
C HIS A 148 0.81 -2.91 6.99
N PHE A 149 -0.21 -2.50 6.23
CA PHE A 149 -1.47 -3.23 6.14
C PHE A 149 -1.30 -4.59 5.44
N ALA A 150 -0.51 -4.65 4.37
CA ALA A 150 -0.22 -5.90 3.67
C ALA A 150 0.48 -6.92 4.58
N VAL A 151 1.46 -6.46 5.36
CA VAL A 151 2.17 -7.29 6.35
C VAL A 151 1.23 -7.69 7.50
N GLN A 152 0.42 -6.77 8.01
CA GLN A 152 -0.54 -7.06 9.08
C GLN A 152 -1.55 -8.14 8.69
N ARG A 153 -1.98 -8.15 7.43
CA ARG A 153 -2.87 -9.17 6.84
C ARG A 153 -2.15 -10.49 6.57
N GLY A 154 -0.83 -10.47 6.43
CA GLY A 154 -0.04 -11.64 6.04
C GLY A 154 -0.12 -11.94 4.54
N SER A 155 -0.55 -10.98 3.72
CA SER A 155 -0.70 -11.13 2.27
C SER A 155 0.65 -11.06 1.57
N PHE A 156 1.33 -12.20 1.48
CA PHE A 156 2.67 -12.31 0.90
C PHE A 156 2.75 -11.71 -0.52
N LEU A 157 1.79 -12.04 -1.39
CA LEU A 157 1.80 -11.55 -2.77
C LEU A 157 1.64 -10.02 -2.84
N THR A 158 0.74 -9.46 -2.03
CA THR A 158 0.57 -8.00 -1.92
C THR A 158 1.82 -7.30 -1.42
N VAL A 159 2.56 -7.90 -0.48
CA VAL A 159 3.85 -7.38 -0.01
C VAL A 159 4.86 -7.32 -1.16
N ILE A 160 4.96 -8.38 -1.97
CA ILE A 160 5.86 -8.42 -3.13
C ILE A 160 5.51 -7.31 -4.11
N ASN A 161 4.23 -7.18 -4.50
CA ASN A 161 3.82 -6.19 -5.50
C ASN A 161 4.09 -4.75 -5.03
N LEU A 162 3.87 -4.47 -3.73
CA LEU A 162 4.17 -3.16 -3.15
C LEU A 162 5.68 -2.86 -3.20
N LEU A 163 6.52 -3.84 -2.85
CA LEU A 163 7.98 -3.68 -2.88
C LEU A 163 8.51 -3.51 -4.31
N GLU A 164 7.97 -4.24 -5.29
CA GLU A 164 8.29 -4.07 -6.71
C GLU A 164 7.92 -2.67 -7.21
N CYS A 165 6.85 -2.10 -6.67
CA CYS A 165 6.40 -0.74 -6.95
C CYS A 165 7.09 0.34 -6.10
N LYS A 166 8.26 0.05 -5.51
CA LYS A 166 9.08 0.98 -4.71
C LYS A 166 8.37 1.49 -3.44
N ALA A 167 7.60 0.63 -2.77
CA ALA A 167 7.17 0.90 -1.41
C ALA A 167 8.37 0.99 -0.46
N ASP A 168 8.34 1.96 0.45
CA ASP A 168 9.35 2.15 1.49
C ASP A 168 9.25 1.01 2.51
N VAL A 169 10.25 0.13 2.47
CA VAL A 169 10.39 -1.02 3.36
C VAL A 169 10.64 -0.61 4.83
N ASN A 170 11.13 0.62 5.04
CA ASN A 170 11.53 1.15 6.35
C ASN A 170 10.56 2.22 6.87
N ALA A 171 9.42 2.41 6.21
CA ALA A 171 8.41 3.36 6.64
C ALA A 171 8.06 3.14 8.12
N LYS A 172 8.06 4.22 8.92
CA LYS A 172 7.70 4.16 10.34
C LYS A 172 6.28 4.68 10.52
N ASN A 173 5.49 3.97 11.32
CA ASN A 173 4.22 4.52 11.81
C ASN A 173 4.44 5.41 13.05
N LYS A 174 3.37 5.97 13.61
CA LYS A 174 3.43 6.83 14.80
C LYS A 174 4.04 6.20 16.05
N VAL A 175 4.01 4.87 16.15
CA VAL A 175 4.61 4.11 17.27
C VAL A 175 6.09 3.81 16.96
N GLY A 176 6.58 4.21 15.79
CA GLY A 176 7.92 3.90 15.32
C GLY A 176 8.06 2.49 14.76
N TRP A 177 6.97 1.75 14.59
CA TRP A 177 7.03 0.41 14.01
C TRP A 177 7.22 0.48 12.51
N THR A 178 8.14 -0.34 12.03
CA THR A 178 8.37 -0.62 10.61
C THR A 178 7.57 -1.85 10.16
N PRO A 179 7.41 -2.09 8.84
CA PRO A 179 6.86 -3.34 8.33
C PRO A 179 7.57 -4.58 8.90
N LEU A 180 8.88 -4.51 9.17
CA LEU A 180 9.63 -5.61 9.78
C LEU A 180 9.17 -5.92 11.21
N HIS A 181 8.93 -4.89 12.05
CA HIS A 181 8.40 -5.09 13.41
C HIS A 181 7.06 -5.84 13.37
N LEU A 182 6.15 -5.43 12.47
CA LEU A 182 4.88 -6.10 12.27
C LEU A 182 5.05 -7.55 11.76
N ALA A 183 5.96 -7.78 10.82
CA ALA A 183 6.21 -9.11 10.26
C ALA A 183 6.73 -10.08 11.33
N VAL A 184 7.64 -9.61 12.19
CA VAL A 184 8.17 -10.37 13.33
C VAL A 184 7.08 -10.66 14.36
N LEU A 185 6.25 -9.67 14.68
CA LEU A 185 5.11 -9.83 15.59
C LEU A 185 4.09 -10.85 15.05
N LYS A 186 3.85 -10.86 13.73
CA LYS A 186 2.97 -11.85 13.08
C LYS A 186 3.62 -13.22 12.91
N GLY A 187 4.94 -13.27 12.75
CA GLY A 187 5.73 -14.50 12.68
C GLY A 187 5.75 -15.11 11.29
N ASN A 188 5.40 -14.31 10.27
CA ASN A 188 5.38 -14.77 8.90
C ASN A 188 6.80 -14.75 8.34
N MET A 189 7.47 -15.90 8.42
CA MET A 189 8.84 -16.09 7.98
C MET A 189 9.08 -15.69 6.53
N ALA A 190 8.13 -15.99 5.64
CA ALA A 190 8.25 -15.66 4.22
C ALA A 190 8.30 -14.14 4.02
N ILE A 191 7.39 -13.41 4.68
CA ILE A 191 7.36 -11.94 4.64
C ILE A 191 8.63 -11.35 5.25
N ILE A 192 9.09 -11.86 6.40
CA ILE A 192 10.34 -11.39 7.05
C ILE A 192 11.52 -11.52 6.08
N LYS A 193 11.72 -12.71 5.49
CA LYS A 193 12.80 -12.94 4.51
C LYS A 193 12.68 -12.01 3.31
N THR A 194 11.47 -11.75 2.82
CA THR A 194 11.24 -10.82 1.70
C THR A 194 11.58 -9.38 2.06
N LEU A 195 11.14 -8.88 3.21
CA LEU A 195 11.44 -7.51 3.67
C LEU A 195 12.95 -7.31 3.86
N ILE A 196 13.62 -8.29 4.45
CA ILE A 196 15.08 -8.30 4.62
C ILE A 196 15.78 -8.25 3.25
N LYS A 197 15.35 -9.07 2.28
CA LYS A 197 15.86 -9.00 0.90
C LYS A 197 15.60 -7.65 0.24
N ALA A 198 14.50 -6.98 0.58
CA ALA A 198 14.17 -5.66 0.05
C ALA A 198 14.95 -4.51 0.74
N GLY A 199 15.83 -4.80 1.71
CA GLY A 199 16.63 -3.78 2.39
C GLY A 199 16.01 -3.25 3.68
N ALA A 200 15.19 -4.05 4.38
CA ALA A 200 14.68 -3.69 5.70
C ALA A 200 15.83 -3.51 6.70
N LEU A 201 15.86 -2.36 7.36
CA LEU A 201 16.76 -2.05 8.46
C LEU A 201 16.36 -2.87 9.69
N LEU A 202 17.35 -3.56 10.27
CA LEU A 202 17.12 -4.43 11.43
C LEU A 202 17.24 -3.66 12.75
N ASP A 203 18.04 -2.61 12.79
CA ASP A 203 18.40 -1.80 13.96
C ASP A 203 17.41 -0.67 14.27
N VAL A 204 16.29 -0.59 13.56
CA VAL A 204 15.29 0.46 13.82
C VAL A 204 14.60 0.20 15.15
N GLU A 205 14.60 1.22 15.99
CA GLU A 205 13.90 1.23 17.27
C GLU A 205 12.52 1.91 17.16
N ASP A 206 11.56 1.33 17.87
CA ASP A 206 10.26 1.95 18.12
C ASP A 206 10.33 3.03 19.21
N ILE A 207 9.20 3.67 19.52
CA ILE A 207 9.15 4.74 20.55
C ILE A 207 9.58 4.27 21.96
N THR A 208 9.59 2.96 22.22
CA THR A 208 10.00 2.38 23.50
C THR A 208 11.46 1.92 23.49
N GLY A 209 12.18 2.15 22.39
CA GLY A 209 13.54 1.62 22.18
C GLY A 209 13.55 0.13 21.82
N CYS A 210 12.39 -0.47 21.47
CA CYS A 210 12.32 -1.87 21.10
C CYS A 210 12.66 -2.08 19.62
N THR A 211 13.61 -2.96 19.34
CA THR A 211 13.93 -3.42 17.97
C THR A 211 13.12 -4.65 17.58
N ALA A 212 13.08 -4.95 16.28
CA ALA A 212 12.44 -6.15 15.75
C ALA A 212 13.03 -7.45 16.37
N LEU A 213 14.34 -7.49 16.65
CA LEU A 213 14.96 -8.63 17.34
C LEU A 213 14.46 -8.77 18.78
N GLN A 214 14.38 -7.68 19.54
CA GLN A 214 13.88 -7.72 20.91
C GLN A 214 12.40 -8.15 20.96
N LEU A 215 11.60 -7.78 19.96
CA LEU A 215 10.24 -8.33 19.80
C LEU A 215 10.26 -9.84 19.57
N ALA A 216 11.15 -10.36 18.69
CA ALA A 216 11.27 -11.79 18.45
C ALA A 216 11.64 -12.57 19.71
N ILE A 217 12.56 -12.03 20.53
CA ILE A 217 12.99 -12.59 21.81
C ILE A 217 11.84 -12.61 22.81
N ARG A 218 11.12 -11.50 22.97
CA ARG A 218 9.96 -11.39 23.89
C ARG A 218 8.86 -12.39 23.56
N HIS A 219 8.66 -12.68 22.28
CA HIS A 219 7.68 -13.68 21.80
C HIS A 219 8.24 -15.09 21.66
N GLN A 220 9.49 -15.35 22.11
CA GLN A 220 10.16 -16.66 22.09
C GLN A 220 10.15 -17.35 20.71
N ARG A 221 10.39 -16.58 19.64
CA ARG A 221 10.39 -17.11 18.27
C ARG A 221 11.79 -17.44 17.79
N GLU A 222 12.32 -18.57 18.24
CA GLU A 222 13.69 -19.03 17.96
C GLU A 222 14.07 -18.93 16.48
N ASN A 223 13.20 -19.41 15.58
CA ASN A 223 13.46 -19.36 14.12
C ASN A 223 13.61 -17.94 13.55
N ILE A 224 12.97 -16.93 14.17
CA ILE A 224 13.09 -15.53 13.74
C ILE A 224 14.30 -14.90 14.41
N ILE A 225 14.57 -15.24 15.67
CA ILE A 225 15.75 -14.79 16.41
C ILE A 225 17.00 -15.20 15.65
N THR A 226 17.13 -16.47 15.27
CA THR A 226 18.29 -16.98 14.51
C THR A 226 18.42 -16.28 13.16
N LEU A 227 17.33 -16.14 12.40
CA LEU A 227 17.35 -15.44 11.11
C LEU A 227 17.82 -13.98 11.24
N LEU A 228 17.32 -13.26 12.25
CA LEU A 228 17.69 -11.87 12.47
C LEU A 228 19.13 -11.75 12.98
N GLN A 229 19.54 -12.58 13.93
CA GLN A 229 20.91 -12.64 14.45
C GLN A 229 21.93 -12.91 13.36
N ASP A 230 21.65 -13.87 12.48
CA ASP A 230 22.46 -14.12 11.29
C ASP A 230 22.62 -12.81 10.49
N GLY A 231 21.51 -12.11 10.23
CA GLY A 231 21.52 -10.80 9.57
C GLY A 231 22.38 -9.71 10.23
N TYR A 232 22.34 -9.58 11.57
CA TYR A 232 23.16 -8.60 12.29
C TYR A 232 24.65 -8.94 12.29
N MET A 233 25.01 -10.23 12.39
CA MET A 233 26.41 -10.65 12.40
C MET A 233 27.11 -10.33 11.07
N TYR A 234 26.41 -10.45 9.93
CA TYR A 234 26.97 -9.99 8.64
C TYR A 234 27.12 -8.48 8.56
N SER A 235 26.14 -7.71 9.04
CA SER A 235 26.23 -6.25 9.03
C SER A 235 27.42 -5.75 9.87
N LEU A 236 27.58 -6.29 11.07
CA LEU A 236 28.69 -5.94 11.96
C LEU A 236 30.05 -6.40 11.41
N PHE A 237 30.12 -7.58 10.80
CA PHE A 237 31.33 -8.10 10.18
C PHE A 237 31.76 -7.27 8.96
N ILE A 238 30.83 -6.95 8.06
CA ILE A 238 31.11 -6.07 6.90
C ILE A 238 31.56 -4.70 7.39
N TRP A 239 30.90 -4.13 8.40
CA TRP A 239 31.25 -2.82 8.94
C TRP A 239 32.61 -2.82 9.65
N ALA A 240 32.93 -3.89 10.38
CA ALA A 240 34.24 -4.09 11.00
C ALA A 240 35.35 -4.27 9.95
N MET A 241 35.09 -5.04 8.88
CA MET A 241 36.04 -5.19 7.76
C MET A 241 36.25 -3.89 7.00
N LEU A 242 35.18 -3.14 6.70
CA LEU A 242 35.29 -1.82 6.07
C LEU A 242 36.09 -0.85 6.95
N LYS A 243 35.84 -0.83 8.26
CA LYS A 243 36.65 -0.04 9.20
C LYS A 243 38.11 -0.47 9.22
N LEU A 244 38.40 -1.76 9.18
CA LEU A 244 39.77 -2.27 9.15
C LEU A 244 40.48 -1.90 7.85
N CYS A 245 39.82 -2.02 6.69
CA CYS A 245 40.37 -1.59 5.39
C CYS A 245 40.69 -0.09 5.38
N ILE A 246 39.79 0.75 5.93
CA ILE A 246 40.01 2.19 6.07
C ILE A 246 41.20 2.46 7.03
N ALA A 247 41.25 1.79 8.17
CA ALA A 247 42.28 2.00 9.19
C ALA A 247 43.68 1.53 8.77
N THR A 248 43.77 0.54 7.88
CA THR A 248 45.05 -0.07 7.46
C THR A 248 45.55 0.47 6.11
N HIS A 249 44.80 1.34 5.43
CA HIS A 249 45.08 1.78 4.05
C HIS A 249 45.30 0.62 3.05
N ILE A 250 44.80 -0.58 3.37
CA ILE A 250 44.88 -1.74 2.49
C ILE A 250 43.77 -1.62 1.46
N TYR A 251 44.15 -1.31 0.22
CA TYR A 251 43.25 -1.30 -0.93
C TYR A 251 42.85 -2.73 -1.28
N MET A 252 41.60 -3.11 -0.98
CA MET A 252 41.00 -4.36 -1.46
C MET A 252 40.09 -4.05 -2.64
N SER A 253 40.27 -4.76 -3.75
CA SER A 253 39.31 -4.68 -4.86
C SER A 253 37.95 -5.22 -4.40
N PRO A 254 36.80 -4.75 -4.95
CA PRO A 254 35.49 -5.29 -4.61
C PRO A 254 35.40 -6.81 -4.79
N THR A 255 36.15 -7.36 -5.76
CA THR A 255 36.28 -8.80 -6.02
C THR A 255 37.05 -9.55 -4.94
N ASP A 256 38.10 -8.95 -4.37
CA ASP A 256 38.86 -9.56 -3.27
C ASP A 256 38.11 -9.43 -1.94
N PHE A 257 37.37 -8.34 -1.73
CA PHE A 257 36.49 -8.15 -0.57
C PHE A 257 35.42 -9.24 -0.50
N ILE A 258 34.77 -9.55 -1.63
CA ILE A 258 33.77 -10.63 -1.72
C ILE A 258 34.38 -12.02 -1.44
N ARG A 259 35.68 -12.23 -1.76
CA ARG A 259 36.39 -13.49 -1.45
C ARG A 259 36.74 -13.64 0.03
N PHE A 260 36.86 -12.54 0.78
CA PHE A 260 37.17 -12.54 2.20
C PHE A 260 35.93 -12.61 3.11
N ILE A 261 34.74 -12.28 2.59
CA ILE A 261 33.50 -12.61 3.27
C ILE A 261 33.46 -14.14 3.39
N PRO A 262 33.48 -14.73 4.60
CA PRO A 262 33.44 -16.17 4.73
C PRO A 262 32.19 -16.67 3.99
N CYS A 263 32.38 -17.59 3.04
CA CYS A 263 31.32 -18.32 2.36
C CYS A 263 30.54 -19.13 3.39
N PHE A 264 29.68 -18.46 4.15
CA PHE A 264 28.64 -19.14 4.90
C PHE A 264 27.68 -19.75 3.88
N PRO A 265 27.21 -20.97 4.13
CA PRO A 265 26.34 -21.66 3.19
C PRO A 265 24.97 -20.99 3.18
N THR A 266 24.82 -19.96 2.34
CA THR A 266 23.54 -19.32 2.01
C THR A 266 22.53 -20.31 1.44
N GLU A 267 22.99 -21.49 1.02
CA GLU A 267 22.18 -22.61 0.55
C GLU A 267 21.29 -23.22 1.64
N LYS A 268 21.67 -23.19 2.93
CA LYS A 268 20.81 -23.72 4.01
C LYS A 268 19.61 -22.83 4.35
N ILE A 269 19.63 -21.54 3.98
CA ILE A 269 18.66 -20.55 4.47
C ILE A 269 17.71 -20.05 3.36
N GLY A 270 17.98 -20.38 2.08
CA GLY A 270 17.13 -20.01 0.93
C GLY A 270 17.03 -18.49 0.68
N VAL A 271 17.87 -17.71 1.35
CA VAL A 271 17.97 -16.25 1.22
C VAL A 271 19.25 -15.94 0.48
N LYS A 272 19.17 -15.80 -0.85
CA LYS A 272 20.16 -15.03 -1.60
C LYS A 272 19.95 -13.56 -1.21
N TRP A 273 20.86 -13.04 -0.41
CA TRP A 273 20.89 -11.64 -0.01
C TRP A 273 21.30 -10.79 -1.23
N PRO A 274 20.49 -9.80 -1.66
CA PRO A 274 20.76 -9.03 -2.86
C PRO A 274 21.74 -7.89 -2.56
N TRP A 275 23.00 -8.25 -2.30
CA TRP A 275 24.08 -7.27 -2.08
C TRP A 275 24.48 -6.51 -3.37
N HIS A 276 23.99 -6.91 -4.54
CA HIS A 276 24.18 -6.18 -5.80
C HIS A 276 23.38 -4.86 -5.90
N ARG A 277 22.42 -4.61 -5.00
CA ARG A 277 21.69 -3.32 -4.94
C ARG A 277 22.13 -2.45 -3.76
N TRP A 278 23.18 -2.84 -3.04
CA TRP A 278 24.06 -1.83 -2.47
C TRP A 278 24.88 -1.30 -3.65
N GLU A 279 24.24 -0.47 -4.48
CA GLU A 279 24.98 0.64 -5.05
C GLU A 279 25.47 1.40 -3.82
N LEU A 280 26.65 1.01 -3.32
CA LEU A 280 27.57 1.99 -2.79
C LEU A 280 27.52 3.09 -3.83
N ASN A 281 26.78 4.16 -3.53
CA ASN A 281 26.76 5.36 -4.34
C ASN A 281 28.19 5.55 -4.81
N HIS A 282 28.41 5.48 -6.12
CA HIS A 282 29.72 5.72 -6.71
C HIS A 282 30.26 7.09 -6.23
N GLU A 283 29.36 7.96 -5.74
CA GLU A 283 29.60 9.23 -5.04
C GLU A 283 30.11 9.13 -3.59
N ILE A 284 29.70 8.14 -2.79
CA ILE A 284 30.25 7.94 -1.43
C ILE A 284 31.65 7.35 -1.50
N LEU A 285 31.89 6.45 -2.47
CA LEU A 285 33.24 5.99 -2.78
C LEU A 285 34.10 7.12 -3.35
N THR A 286 33.57 7.99 -4.24
CA THR A 286 34.38 9.08 -4.80
C THR A 286 34.66 10.24 -3.84
N CYS A 287 33.81 10.52 -2.85
CA CYS A 287 34.12 11.53 -1.82
C CYS A 287 35.16 11.09 -0.80
N CYS A 288 35.35 9.78 -0.58
CA CYS A 288 36.48 9.26 0.19
C CYS A 288 37.70 8.93 -0.69
N TRP A 289 37.64 9.15 -2.01
CA TRP A 289 38.68 8.82 -3.00
C TRP A 289 39.35 10.06 -3.64
N LYS A 290 39.30 11.23 -2.99
CA LYS A 290 40.22 12.33 -3.26
C LYS A 290 41.03 12.68 -2.03
#